data_AF-A0A090WI55-F1
#
_entry.id   AF-A0A090WI55-F1
#
_cell.length_a   1.000
_cell.length_b   1.000
_cell.length_c   1.000
_cell.angle_alpha   90.00
_cell.angle_beta   90.00
_cell.angle_gamma   90.00
#
_symmetry.space_group_name_H-M   'P 1'
#
loop_
_entity.id
_entity.type
_entity.pdbx_description
1 polymer ?
#
loop_
_entity_poly.entity_id
_entity_poly.type
_entity_poly.pdbx_seq_one_letter_code
_entity_poly.pdbx_strand_id
1 'polypeptide(L)'
;MCATVTISGVILIEGMMGLYLLVATSAFMSLMFPTIYGIALNGLGEEDSTLGAAGLVIAIVVGALMPILQDTIIDMKTVGPFAP
;
A
#
# COMPACT_ATOMS: atom_id res chain seq x y z
N MET A 1 -4.67 2.45 -10.99
CA MET A 1 -4.18 3.48 -11.95
C MET A 1 -4.10 4.86 -11.29
N CYS A 2 -5.17 5.37 -10.67
CA CYS A 2 -5.15 6.71 -10.04
C CYS A 2 -4.07 6.86 -8.97
N ALA A 3 -3.94 5.90 -8.04
CA ALA A 3 -2.90 5.93 -7.01
C ALA A 3 -1.47 5.95 -7.59
N THR A 4 -1.23 5.26 -8.70
CA THR A 4 0.09 5.20 -9.36
C THR A 4 0.49 6.55 -9.94
N VAL A 5 -0.49 7.28 -10.50
CA VAL A 5 -0.28 8.63 -11.04
C VAL A 5 -0.03 9.63 -9.93
N THR A 6 -0.80 9.59 -8.83
CA THR A 6 -0.61 10.53 -7.71
C THR A 6 0.70 10.27 -6.98
N ILE A 7 1.11 9.01 -6.78
CA ILE A 7 2.42 8.65 -6.23
C ILE A 7 3.56 9.18 -7.10
N SER A 8 3.46 9.01 -8.42
CA SER A 8 4.48 9.55 -9.34
C SER A 8 4.57 11.07 -9.24
N GLY A 9 3.44 11.76 -9.10
CA GLY A 9 3.40 13.19 -8.86
C GLY A 9 4.00 13.61 -7.51
N VAL A 10 3.81 12.85 -6.44
CA VAL A 10 4.45 13.08 -5.14
C VAL A 10 5.96 12.96 -5.21
N ILE A 11 6.48 12.00 -5.98
CA ILE A 11 7.93 11.77 -6.11
C ILE A 11 8.60 12.85 -6.97
N LEU A 12 7.92 13.34 -8.01
CA LEU A 12 8.53 14.24 -9.00
C LEU A 12 8.29 15.74 -8.72
N ILE A 13 7.32 16.11 -7.88
CA ILE A 13 6.94 17.50 -7.61
C ILE A 13 7.25 17.85 -6.16
N GLU A 14 8.15 18.81 -5.97
CA GLU A 14 8.54 19.30 -4.65
C GLU A 14 7.67 20.47 -4.15
N GLY A 15 7.62 20.66 -2.83
CA GLY A 15 6.91 21.77 -2.19
C GLY A 15 5.41 21.52 -1.95
N MET A 16 4.64 22.60 -1.78
CA MET A 16 3.23 22.53 -1.36
C MET A 16 2.33 21.74 -2.34
N MET A 17 2.67 21.76 -3.64
CA MET A 17 1.94 21.00 -4.65
C MET A 17 2.11 19.49 -4.47
N GLY A 18 3.32 19.02 -4.15
CA GLY A 18 3.57 17.62 -3.81
C GLY A 18 2.80 17.17 -2.56
N LEU A 19 2.66 18.08 -1.58
CA LEU A 19 1.92 17.81 -0.34
C LEU A 19 0.41 17.62 -0.58
N TYR A 20 -0.20 18.38 -1.50
CA TYR A 20 -1.58 18.13 -1.93
C TYR A 20 -1.75 16.78 -2.65
N LEU A 21 -0.78 16.40 -3.49
CA LEU A 21 -0.76 15.08 -4.14
C LEU A 21 -0.56 13.94 -3.14
N LEU A 22 0.15 14.18 -2.04
CA LEU A 22 0.30 13.21 -0.95
C LEU A 22 -1.05 12.96 -0.27
N VAL A 23 -1.79 14.02 0.05
CA VAL A 23 -3.15 13.90 0.62
C VAL A 23 -4.08 13.14 -0.34
N ALA A 24 -4.03 13.46 -1.64
CA ALA A 24 -4.81 12.74 -2.65
C ALA A 24 -4.43 11.25 -2.73
N THR A 25 -3.13 10.94 -2.65
CA THR A 25 -2.63 9.55 -2.63
C THR A 25 -3.16 8.77 -1.43
N SER A 26 -3.18 9.37 -0.25
CA SER A 26 -3.73 8.74 0.97
C SER A 26 -5.19 8.36 0.81
N ALA A 27 -5.99 9.19 0.14
CA ALA A 27 -7.40 8.88 -0.15
C ALA A 27 -7.52 7.64 -1.06
N PHE A 28 -6.72 7.55 -2.13
CA PHE A 28 -6.77 6.40 -3.05
C PHE A 28 -6.24 5.11 -2.42
N MET A 29 -5.23 5.19 -1.56
CA MET A 29 -4.70 4.05 -0.81
C MET A 29 -5.71 3.50 0.19
N SER A 30 -6.43 4.37 0.91
CA SER A 30 -7.41 3.95 1.92
C SER A 30 -8.55 3.12 1.33
N LEU A 31 -8.99 3.43 0.10
CA LEU A 31 -10.11 2.72 -0.56
C LEU A 31 -9.78 1.27 -0.95
N MET A 32 -8.50 0.90 -1.05
CA MET A 32 -8.11 -0.43 -1.50
C MET A 32 -8.44 -1.51 -0.46
N PHE A 33 -8.27 -1.24 0.84
CA PHE A 33 -8.61 -2.18 1.90
C PHE A 33 -10.10 -2.57 1.94
N PRO A 34 -11.07 -1.63 2.03
CA PRO A 34 -12.48 -1.98 2.00
C PRO A 34 -12.92 -2.58 0.66
N THR A 35 -12.29 -2.22 -0.45
CA THR A 35 -12.61 -2.82 -1.76
C THR A 35 -12.16 -4.28 -1.83
N ILE A 36 -10.94 -4.60 -1.37
CA ILE A 36 -10.46 -5.99 -1.31
C ILE A 36 -11.32 -6.80 -0.34
N TYR A 37 -11.60 -6.26 0.84
CA TYR A 37 -12.45 -6.91 1.84
C TYR A 37 -13.87 -7.17 1.27
N GLY A 38 -14.45 -6.17 0.61
CA GLY A 38 -15.78 -6.28 0.01
C GLY A 38 -15.86 -7.27 -1.15
N ILE A 39 -14.82 -7.36 -2.00
CA ILE A 39 -14.76 -8.32 -3.11
C ILE A 39 -14.51 -9.73 -2.57
N ALA A 40 -13.59 -9.89 -1.62
CA ALA A 40 -13.20 -11.19 -1.09
C ALA A 40 -14.32 -11.88 -0.30
N LEU A 41 -15.23 -11.13 0.29
CA LEU A 41 -16.38 -11.66 1.03
C LEU A 41 -17.70 -11.62 0.24
N ASN A 42 -17.66 -11.19 -1.02
CA ASN A 42 -18.86 -11.09 -1.83
C ASN A 42 -19.46 -12.48 -2.11
N GLY A 43 -20.73 -12.67 -1.73
CA GLY A 43 -21.46 -13.91 -2.00
C GLY A 43 -21.19 -15.07 -1.04
N LEU A 44 -20.42 -14.87 0.04
CA LEU A 44 -20.24 -15.85 1.11
C LEU A 44 -21.41 -15.82 2.12
N GLY A 45 -21.69 -16.95 2.76
CA GLY A 45 -22.62 -17.02 3.89
C GLY A 45 -22.07 -16.30 5.13
N GLU A 46 -22.90 -16.04 6.14
CA GLU A 46 -22.49 -15.29 7.35
C GLU A 46 -21.33 -15.96 8.12
N GLU A 47 -21.35 -17.29 8.26
CA GLU A 47 -20.27 -18.04 8.92
C GLU A 47 -18.96 -17.97 8.12
N ASP A 48 -19.02 -18.21 6.81
CA ASP A 48 -17.84 -18.18 5.93
C ASP A 48 -17.26 -16.77 5.77
N SER A 49 -18.12 -15.75 5.79
CA SER A 49 -17.69 -14.34 5.73
C SER A 49 -16.86 -13.96 6.94
N THR A 50 -17.24 -14.44 8.13
CA THR A 50 -16.50 -14.18 9.37
C THR A 50 -15.14 -14.88 9.37
N LEU A 51 -15.09 -16.14 8.89
CA LEU A 51 -13.84 -16.88 8.77
C LEU A 51 -12.92 -16.26 7.69
N GLY A 52 -13.48 -15.88 6.54
CA GLY A 52 -12.76 -15.20 5.46
C GLY A 52 -12.21 -13.84 5.89
N ALA A 53 -12.99 -13.05 6.64
CA ALA A 53 -12.56 -11.79 7.22
C ALA A 53 -11.37 -11.97 8.16
N ALA A 54 -11.40 -12.98 9.03
CA ALA A 54 -10.29 -13.29 9.93
C ALA A 54 -9.02 -13.69 9.15
N GLY A 55 -9.17 -14.48 8.08
CA GLY A 55 -8.06 -14.83 7.18
C GLY A 55 -7.44 -13.61 6.49
N LEU A 56 -8.26 -12.67 6.01
CA LEU A 56 -7.81 -11.43 5.39
C LEU A 56 -6.98 -10.56 6.35
N VAL A 57 -7.39 -10.45 7.62
CA VAL A 57 -6.64 -9.71 8.64
C VAL A 57 -5.26 -10.35 8.87
N ILE A 58 -5.19 -11.68 8.99
CA ILE A 58 -3.92 -12.39 9.18
C ILE A 58 -3.01 -12.21 7.96
N ALA A 59 -3.55 -12.21 6.74
CA ALA A 59 -2.78 -11.95 5.53
C ALA A 59 -2.14 -10.54 5.51
N ILE A 60 -2.82 -9.52 6.05
CA ILE A 60 -2.28 -8.16 6.16
C ILE A 60 -1.18 -8.09 7.23
N VAL A 61 -1.32 -8.83 8.33
CA VAL A 61 -0.27 -8.95 9.34
C VAL A 61 1.01 -9.54 8.73
N VAL A 62 0.90 -10.51 7.83
CA VAL A 62 2.06 -11.02 7.05
C VAL A 62 2.65 -9.92 6.15
N GLY A 63 1.83 -8.99 5.65
CA GLY A 63 2.27 -7.81 4.89
C GLY A 63 3.22 -6.88 5.65
N ALA A 64 3.26 -6.93 6.99
CA ALA A 64 4.23 -6.20 7.81
C ALA A 64 5.67 -6.70 7.63
N LEU A 65 5.88 -7.80 6.89
CA LEU A 65 7.21 -8.23 6.42
C LEU A 65 7.76 -7.29 5.34
N MET A 66 6.90 -6.57 4.59
CA MET A 66 7.35 -5.65 3.54
C MET A 66 8.30 -4.56 4.06
N PRO A 67 8.03 -3.87 5.18
CA PRO A 67 8.99 -2.94 5.80
C PRO A 67 10.38 -3.53 6.00
N ILE A 68 10.49 -4.77 6.48
CA ILE A 68 11.79 -5.45 6.68
C ILE A 68 12.49 -5.64 5.33
N LEU A 69 11.76 -6.07 4.30
CA LEU A 69 12.33 -6.19 2.96
C LEU A 69 12.78 -4.82 2.41
N GLN A 70 11.96 -3.78 2.57
CA GLN A 70 12.32 -2.42 2.12
C GLN A 70 13.54 -1.88 2.86
N ASP A 71 13.62 -2.10 4.18
CA ASP A 71 14.75 -1.73 5.03
C ASP A 71 16.04 -2.42 4.55
N THR A 72 16.00 -3.73 4.31
CA THR A 72 17.17 -4.45 3.77
C THR A 72 17.62 -3.95 2.40
N ILE A 73 16.70 -3.52 1.53
CA ILE A 73 17.03 -2.94 0.22
C ILE A 73 17.71 -1.57 0.37
N ILE A 74 17.24 -0.75 1.33
CA ILE A 74 17.84 0.56 1.64
C ILE A 74 19.25 0.40 2.23
N ASP A 75 19.41 -0.55 3.15
CA ASP A 75 20.67 -0.82 3.85
C ASP A 75 21.76 -1.40 2.95
N MET A 76 21.39 -2.03 1.83
CA MET A 76 22.36 -2.49 0.84
C MET A 76 23.20 -1.35 0.24
N LYS A 77 22.86 -0.06 0.47
CA LYS A 77 23.59 1.20 0.19
C LYS A 77 24.14 1.42 -1.23
N THR A 78 24.24 0.38 -2.05
CA THR A 78 24.84 0.33 -3.38
C THR A 78 23.79 -0.22 -4.34
N VAL A 79 22.97 0.68 -4.87
CA VAL A 79 22.06 0.40 -6.00
C VAL A 79 22.65 0.82 -7.35
N GLY A 80 23.96 1.13 -7.39
CA GLY A 80 24.70 1.55 -8.58
C GLY A 80 25.94 2.39 -8.19
N PRO A 81 26.90 2.65 -9.10
CA PRO A 81 28.18 3.29 -8.78
C PRO A 81 28.09 4.82 -8.55
N PHE A 82 26.98 5.31 -7.98
CA PHE A 82 26.77 6.73 -7.67
C PHE A 82 26.71 6.92 -6.16
N ALA A 83 27.89 6.85 -5.53
CA ALA A 83 28.12 7.50 -4.24
C ALA A 83 28.69 8.90 -4.51
N PRO A 84 28.14 9.99 -3.96
CA PRO A 84 28.93 11.18 -3.68
C PRO A 84 29.91 10.95 -2.53
#